data_AF-A0A932A0E5-F1
#
_entry.id   AF-A0A932A0E5-F1
#
_cell.length_a   1.000
_cell.length_b   1.000
_cell.length_c   1.000
_cell.angle_alpha   90.00
_cell.angle_beta   90.00
_cell.angle_gamma   90.00
#
_symmetry.space_group_name_H-M   'P 1'
#
loop_
_entity.id
_entity.type
_entity.pdbx_description
1 polymer ?
#
loop_
_entity_poly.entity_id
_entity_poly.type
_entity_poly.pdbx_seq_one_letter_code
_entity_poly.pdbx_strand_id
1 'polypeptide(L)' 'MDRFLAVIIGWPAAFLIIKYRLDIKHIIGEVGFAEKILGPGGTFTLIVIVAVLIFVGTLMYALGTLQGLIQVIFGRFF' A
#
# COMPACT_ATOMS: atom_id res chain seq x y z
N MET A 1 -9.00 20.50 -1.18
CA MET A 1 -7.53 20.68 -1.24
C MET A 1 -6.81 19.44 -0.72
N ASP A 2 -7.40 18.75 0.26
CA ASP A 2 -6.83 17.59 0.97
C ASP A 2 -6.60 16.36 0.08
N ARG A 3 -7.44 16.16 -0.94
CA ARG A 3 -7.33 15.05 -1.90
C ARG A 3 -6.07 15.11 -2.77
N PHE A 4 -5.63 16.31 -3.14
CA PHE A 4 -4.41 16.51 -3.91
C PHE A 4 -3.16 16.30 -3.04
N LEU A 5 -3.21 16.72 -1.77
CA LEU A 5 -2.13 16.48 -0.82
C LEU A 5 -1.88 14.98 -0.61
N ALA A 6 -2.94 14.17 -0.58
CA ALA A 6 -2.83 12.72 -0.45
C ALA A 6 -2.02 12.08 -1.60
N VAL A 7 -2.15 12.57 -2.83
CA VAL A 7 -1.38 12.09 -3.98
C VAL A 7 0.04 12.64 -3.97
N ILE A 8 0.20 13.93 -3.69
CA ILE A 8 1.50 14.61 -3.65
C ILE A 8 2.42 13.96 -2.62
N ILE A 9 1.89 13.46 -1.50
CA ILE A 9 2.68 12.80 -0.46
C ILE A 9 2.69 11.27 -0.67
N GLY A 10 1.55 10.70 -1.03
CA GLY A 10 1.36 9.26 -1.14
C GLY A 10 2.16 8.60 -2.26
N TRP A 11 2.28 9.27 -3.41
CA TRP A 11 3.05 8.72 -4.54
C TRP A 11 4.56 8.74 -4.29
N PRO A 12 5.17 9.84 -3.81
CA PRO A 12 6.56 9.81 -3.38
C PRO A 12 6.80 8.79 -2.27
N ALA A 13 5.90 8.67 -1.29
CA ALA A 13 6.03 7.67 -0.23
C ALA A 13 6.04 6.24 -0.80
N ALA A 14 5.11 5.89 -1.69
CA ALA A 14 5.08 4.59 -2.35
C ALA A 14 6.36 4.33 -3.16
N PHE A 15 6.84 5.33 -3.88
CA PHE A 15 8.09 5.22 -4.65
C PHE A 15 9.31 5.01 -3.73
N LEU A 16 9.39 5.74 -2.61
CA LEU A 16 10.46 5.58 -1.63
C LEU A 16 10.44 4.18 -0.99
N ILE A 17 9.26 3.62 -0.70
CA ILE A 17 9.13 2.25 -0.18
C ILE A 17 9.68 1.23 -1.18
N ILE A 18 9.40 1.40 -2.48
CA ILE A 18 9.95 0.51 -3.53
C ILE A 18 11.47 0.69 -3.65
N LYS A 19 11.95 1.94 -3.63
CA LYS A 19 13.37 2.26 -3.77
C LYS A 19 14.20 1.70 -2.62
N TYR A 20 13.74 1.86 -1.39
CA TYR A 20 14.44 1.44 -0.16
C TYR A 20 13.96 0.07 0.35
N ARG A 21 13.34 -0.76 -0.50
CA ARG A 21 12.79 -2.06 -0.09
C ARG A 21 13.80 -3.02 0.56
N LEU A 22 15.07 -2.92 0.17
CA LEU A 22 16.17 -3.71 0.74
C LEU A 22 16.47 -3.28 2.18
N ASP A 23 16.65 -1.99 2.38
CA ASP A 23 16.90 -1.42 3.71
C ASP A 23 15.70 -1.66 4.64
N ILE A 24 14.49 -1.50 4.11
CA ILE A 24 13.24 -1.80 4.83
C ILE A 24 13.20 -3.28 5.23
N LYS A 25 13.54 -4.22 4.34
CA LYS A 25 13.64 -5.64 4.70
C LYS A 25 14.69 -5.86 5.79
N HIS A 26 15.86 -5.22 5.69
CA HIS A 26 16.91 -5.39 6.70
C HIS A 26 16.51 -4.86 8.08
N ILE A 27 15.68 -3.82 8.15
CA ILE A 27 15.16 -3.27 9.41
C ILE A 27 14.06 -4.17 10.00
N ILE A 28 13.12 -4.63 9.16
CA ILE A 28 11.95 -5.40 9.61
C ILE A 28 12.31 -6.88 9.85
N GLY A 29 13.36 -7.38 9.20
CA GLY A 29 13.70 -8.79 9.18
C GLY A 29 12.79 -9.60 8.26
N GLU A 30 12.92 -10.92 8.30
CA GLU A 30 12.09 -11.81 7.49
C GLU A 30 10.74 -12.04 8.17
N VAL A 31 9.66 -11.70 7.46
CA VAL A 31 8.30 -11.86 7.97
C VAL A 31 7.86 -13.29 7.67
N GLY A 32 7.84 -14.15 8.68
CA GLY A 32 7.56 -15.59 8.50
C GLY A 32 6.21 -15.90 7.82
N PHE A 33 5.19 -15.06 8.02
CA PHE A 33 3.92 -15.16 7.27
C PHE A 33 4.11 -14.87 5.78
N ALA A 34 4.90 -13.86 5.44
CA ALA A 34 5.15 -13.45 4.06
C ALA A 34 5.94 -14.53 3.32
N GLU A 35 6.97 -15.08 3.94
CA GLU A 35 7.76 -16.17 3.36
C GLU A 35 6.93 -17.46 3.20
N LYS A 36 6.02 -17.76 4.14
CA LYS A 36 5.15 -18.95 4.05
C LYS A 36 4.09 -18.85 2.96
N ILE A 37 3.57 -17.65 2.68
CA ILE A 37 2.46 -17.45 1.73
C ILE A 37 2.96 -17.05 0.34
N LEU A 38 3.95 -16.17 0.26
CA LEU A 38 4.45 -15.61 -0.99
C LEU A 38 5.67 -16.36 -1.52
N GLY A 39 6.20 -17.33 -0.77
CA GLY A 39 7.36 -18.14 -1.14
C GLY A 39 8.69 -17.48 -0.77
N PRO A 40 9.81 -18.02 -1.30
CA PRO A 40 11.16 -17.55 -0.96
C PRO A 40 11.37 -16.08 -1.35
N GLY A 41 11.76 -15.24 -0.39
CA GLY A 41 11.85 -13.80 -0.58
C GLY A 41 10.50 -13.09 -0.47
N GLY A 42 9.49 -13.74 0.09
CA GLY A 42 8.13 -13.23 0.24
C GLY A 42 8.04 -11.90 0.98
N THR A 43 8.98 -11.61 1.87
CA THR A 43 9.09 -10.32 2.56
C THR A 43 9.32 -9.17 1.57
N PHE A 44 10.13 -9.36 0.53
CA PHE A 44 10.33 -8.34 -0.52
C PHE A 44 9.04 -8.11 -1.30
N THR A 45 8.37 -9.19 -1.66
CA THR A 45 7.09 -9.16 -2.37
C THR A 45 6.03 -8.44 -1.53
N LEU A 46 5.99 -8.67 -0.22
CA LEU A 46 5.09 -7.99 0.69
C LEU A 46 5.35 -6.48 0.71
N ILE A 47 6.60 -6.05 0.81
CA ILE A 47 6.96 -4.61 0.80
C ILE A 47 6.50 -3.95 -0.51
N VAL A 48 6.67 -4.63 -1.65
CA VAL A 48 6.21 -4.12 -2.95
C VAL A 48 4.68 -4.07 -3.01
N ILE A 49 3.98 -5.10 -2.53
CA ILE A 49 2.52 -5.12 -2.47
C ILE A 49 2.01 -3.95 -1.63
N VAL A 50 2.61 -3.70 -0.47
CA VAL A 50 2.24 -2.56 0.39
C VAL A 50 2.45 -1.23 -0.34
N ALA A 51 3.58 -1.05 -1.03
CA ALA A 51 3.82 0.17 -1.80
C ALA A 51 2.80 0.38 -2.92
N VAL A 52 2.44 -0.69 -3.65
CA VAL A 52 1.43 -0.65 -4.71
C VAL A 52 0.05 -0.32 -4.13
N LEU A 53 -0.32 -0.89 -2.98
CA LEU A 53 -1.57 -0.58 -2.29
C LEU A 53 -1.63 0.88 -1.84
N ILE A 54 -0.53 1.44 -1.35
CA ILE A 54 -0.45 2.87 -0.99
C ILE A 54 -0.61 3.74 -2.24
N PHE A 55 0.05 3.38 -3.34
CA PHE A 55 -0.06 4.12 -4.60
C PHE A 55 -1.48 4.09 -5.17
N VAL A 56 -2.10 2.91 -5.24
CA VAL A 56 -3.47 2.74 -5.74
C VAL A 56 -4.47 3.38 -4.79
N GLY A 57 -4.33 3.19 -3.48
CA GLY A 57 -5.22 3.77 -2.47
C GLY A 57 -5.21 5.29 -2.47
N THR A 58 -4.04 5.91 -2.64
CA THR A 58 -3.91 7.38 -2.72
C THR A 58 -4.52 7.92 -4.02
N LEU A 59 -4.38 7.20 -5.14
CA LEU A 59 -5.07 7.52 -6.39
C LEU A 59 -6.60 7.40 -6.23
N MET A 60 -7.09 6.32 -5.62
CA MET A 60 -8.53 6.11 -5.38
C MET A 60 -9.12 7.15 -4.45
N TYR A 61 -8.37 7.58 -3.44
CA TYR A 61 -8.77 8.65 -2.53
C TYR A 61 -8.86 10.00 -3.26
N ALA A 62 -7.89 10.31 -4.13
CA ALA A 62 -7.94 11.53 -4.92
C ALA A 62 -9.11 11.57 -5.91
N LEU A 63 -9.39 10.45 -6.57
CA LEU A 63 -10.51 10.31 -7.50
C LEU A 63 -11.87 10.21 -6.79
N GLY A 64 -11.90 10.04 -5.47
CA GLY A 64 -13.12 9.86 -4.69
C GLY A 64 -13.78 8.49 -4.86
N THR A 65 -13.17 7.58 -5.62
CA THR A 65 -13.67 6.22 -5.83
C THR A 65 -13.56 5.37 -4.56
N LEU A 66 -12.65 5.74 -3.65
CA LEU A 66 -12.53 5.10 -2.35
C LEU A 66 -13.81 5.28 -1.50
N GLN A 67 -14.43 6.47 -1.50
CA GLN A 67 -15.71 6.67 -0.81
C GLN A 67 -16.81 5.79 -1.39
N GLY A 68 -16.88 5.67 -2.73
CA GLY A 68 -17.84 4.80 -3.39
C GLY A 68 -17.67 3.33 -3.01
N LEU A 69 -16.44 2.82 -2.98
CA LEU A 69 -16.17 1.44 -2.56
C LEU A 69 -16.50 1.18 -1.10
N ILE A 70 -16.16 2.11 -0.19
CA ILE A 70 -16.51 1.98 1.23
C ILE A 70 -18.03 1.97 1.39
N GLN A 71 -18.76 2.83 0.68
CA GLN A 71 -20.22 2.86 0.74
C GLN A 71 -20.85 1.57 0.20
N VAL A 72 -20.28 0.95 -0.85
CA VAL A 72 -20.78 -0.33 -1.38
C VAL A 72 -20.50 -1.50 -0.43
N ILE A 73 -19.33 -1.52 0.21
CA ILE A 73 -18.95 -2.60 1.12
C ILE A 73 -19.67 -2.46 2.47
N PHE A 74 -19.64 -1.26 3.05
CA PHE A 74 -20.15 -1.00 4.40
C PHE A 74 -21.60 -0.51 4.44
N GLY A 75 -22.11 0.13 3.38
CA GLY A 75 -23.52 0.52 3.25
C GLY A 75 -24.46 -0.64 2.94
N ARG A 76 -23.95 -1.88 2.92
CA ARG A 76 -24.77 -3.09 2.96
C ARG A 76 -25.01 -3.58 4.40
N PHE A 77 -24.21 -3.11 5.36
CA PHE A 77 -24.29 -3.49 6.78
C PHE A 77 -25.01 -2.45 7.64
N PHE A 78 -25.27 -1.25 7.10
CA PHE A 78 -26.11 -0.18 7.66
C PHE A 78 -27.09 0.29 6.58
#